data_AF-A0A5S3XLL2-F1
#
_entry.id   AF-A0A5S3XLL2-F1
#
_cell.length_a   1.000
_cell.length_b   1.000
_cell.length_c   1.000
_cell.angle_alpha   90.00
_cell.angle_beta   90.00
_cell.angle_gamma   90.00
#
_symmetry.space_group_name_H-M   'P 1'
#
loop_
_entity.id
_entity.type
_entity.pdbx_description
1 polymer ?
#
loop_
_entity_poly.entity_id
_entity_poly.type
_entity_poly.pdbx_seq_one_letter_code
_entity_poly.pdbx_strand_id
1 'polypeptide(L)'
;MSTYMIARVMISFSWIYHGLFPKLFHVAPLEKAMTASIGLSEAASLWITRSAGVGEIVFGCCLFIFYKKCWLIYLNIIALFALLLFVTILYPIVLIEAFNPVTTNLSVIALSFVLLNELKDKK
;
A
#
# COMPACT_ATOMS: atom_id res chain seq x y z
N MET A 1 16.77 -15.42 -9.47
CA MET A 1 16.39 -14.57 -8.31
C MET A 1 15.56 -15.44 -7.38
N SER A 2 15.87 -15.49 -6.07
CA SER A 2 15.13 -16.36 -5.14
C SER A 2 13.71 -15.82 -4.88
N THR A 3 12.78 -16.72 -4.55
CA THR A 3 11.37 -16.38 -4.27
C THR A 3 11.22 -15.29 -3.22
N TYR A 4 11.96 -15.37 -2.11
CA TYR A 4 11.95 -14.32 -1.08
C TYR A 4 12.41 -12.94 -1.59
N MET A 5 13.35 -12.88 -2.55
CA MET A 5 13.79 -11.61 -3.13
C MET A 5 12.70 -11.01 -4.01
N ILE A 6 12.00 -11.84 -4.79
CA ILE A 6 10.87 -11.40 -5.62
C ILE A 6 9.77 -10.81 -4.72
N ALA A 7 9.35 -11.54 -3.68
CA ALA A 7 8.33 -11.07 -2.75
C ALA A 7 8.76 -9.77 -2.04
N ARG A 8 9.98 -9.72 -1.49
CA ARG A 8 10.54 -8.53 -0.84
C ARG A 8 10.51 -7.31 -1.74
N VAL A 9 11.02 -7.44 -2.97
CA VAL A 9 11.10 -6.33 -3.93
C VAL A 9 9.71 -5.87 -4.31
N MET A 10 8.81 -6.79 -4.67
CA MET A 10 7.48 -6.44 -5.15
C MET A 10 6.61 -5.79 -4.08
N ILE A 11 6.61 -6.30 -2.84
CA ILE A 11 5.87 -5.68 -1.72
C ILE A 11 6.36 -4.24 -1.49
N SER A 12 7.69 -4.07 -1.43
CA SER A 12 8.29 -2.76 -1.18
C SER A 12 8.02 -1.77 -2.33
N PHE A 13 8.14 -2.27 -3.57
CA PHE A 13 7.87 -1.51 -4.78
C PHE A 13 6.43 -1.01 -4.82
N SER A 14 5.44 -1.84 -4.47
CA SER A 14 4.03 -1.44 -4.47
C SER A 14 3.80 -0.20 -3.58
N TRP A 15 4.30 -0.22 -2.34
CA TRP A 15 4.17 0.94 -1.43
C TRP A 15 4.91 2.18 -1.92
N ILE A 16 6.14 2.02 -2.41
CA ILE A 16 6.92 3.15 -2.93
C ILE A 16 6.24 3.76 -4.15
N TYR A 17 5.73 2.92 -5.06
CA TYR A 17 5.07 3.37 -6.27
C TYR A 17 3.76 4.11 -5.98
N HIS A 18 2.92 3.55 -5.10
CA HIS A 18 1.68 4.20 -4.67
C HIS A 18 1.92 5.48 -3.86
N GLY A 19 3.01 5.55 -3.09
CA GLY A 19 3.35 6.78 -2.40
C GLY A 19 3.89 7.86 -3.33
N LEU A 20 4.69 7.47 -4.32
CA LEU A 20 5.34 8.42 -5.22
C LEU A 20 4.39 8.95 -6.30
N PHE A 21 3.80 8.07 -7.10
CA PHE A 21 3.11 8.50 -8.31
C PHE A 21 1.74 9.13 -8.03
N PRO A 22 0.77 8.42 -7.44
CA PRO A 22 -0.58 8.96 -7.28
C PRO A 22 -0.72 9.94 -6.10
N LYS A 23 0.31 10.10 -5.24
CA LYS A 23 0.23 10.98 -4.05
C LYS A 23 1.23 12.14 -4.02
N LEU A 24 2.39 12.03 -4.67
CA LEU A 24 3.41 13.10 -4.67
C LEU A 24 3.64 13.72 -6.05
N PHE A 25 3.92 12.89 -7.05
CA PHE A 25 4.27 13.35 -8.40
C PHE A 25 3.06 13.88 -9.15
N HIS A 26 2.02 13.06 -9.28
CA HIS A 26 0.76 13.43 -9.90
C HIS A 26 -0.38 12.98 -9.00
N VAL A 27 -0.86 13.91 -8.15
CA VAL A 27 -1.94 13.61 -7.22
C VAL A 27 -3.18 13.19 -7.99
N ALA A 28 -3.52 11.91 -7.91
CA ALA A 28 -4.61 11.34 -8.69
C ALA A 28 -5.95 11.98 -8.27
N PRO A 29 -6.89 12.21 -9.22
CA PRO A 29 -8.21 12.75 -8.90
C PRO A 29 -8.94 11.93 -7.83
N LEU A 30 -8.77 10.60 -7.84
CA LEU A 30 -9.36 9.70 -6.85
C LEU A 30 -8.88 10.00 -5.43
N GLU A 31 -7.57 10.20 -5.23
CA GLU A 31 -6.98 10.50 -3.91
C GLU A 31 -7.50 11.82 -3.32
N LYS A 32 -7.69 12.84 -4.19
CA LYS A 32 -8.33 14.10 -3.81
C LYS A 32 -9.81 13.89 -3.45
N ALA A 33 -10.53 13.14 -4.27
CA ALA A 33 -11.95 12.90 -4.09
C ALA A 33 -12.23 12.13 -2.78
N MET A 34 -11.40 11.14 -2.46
CA MET A 34 -11.48 10.37 -1.21
C MET A 34 -11.18 11.18 0.04
N THR A 35 -10.24 12.14 -0.02
CA THR A 35 -9.93 12.99 1.14
C THR A 35 -10.93 14.13 1.30
N ALA A 36 -11.45 14.68 0.18
CA ALA A 36 -12.52 15.67 0.20
C ALA A 36 -13.84 15.10 0.73
N SER A 37 -14.15 13.82 0.52
CA SER A 37 -15.36 13.18 1.05
C SER A 37 -15.39 13.11 2.58
N ILE A 38 -14.25 13.32 3.25
CA ILE A 38 -14.13 13.42 4.71
C ILE A 38 -14.45 14.85 5.21
N GLY A 39 -14.79 15.78 4.31
CA GLY A 39 -15.17 17.16 4.66
C GLY A 39 -13.99 18.12 4.85
N LEU A 40 -12.81 17.74 4.34
CA LEU A 40 -11.60 18.57 4.42
C LEU A 40 -11.60 19.66 3.35
N SER A 41 -10.95 20.80 3.66
CA SER A 41 -10.67 21.82 2.64
C SER A 41 -9.70 21.28 1.58
N GLU A 42 -9.70 21.87 0.38
CA GLU A 42 -8.82 21.42 -0.71
C GLU A 42 -7.33 21.45 -0.31
N ALA A 43 -6.91 22.50 0.41
CA ALA A 43 -5.56 22.61 0.92
C ALA A 43 -5.24 21.50 1.94
N ALA A 44 -6.14 21.22 2.88
CA ALA A 44 -5.95 20.18 3.88
C ALA A 44 -5.94 18.77 3.27
N SER A 45 -6.85 18.50 2.31
CA SER A 45 -6.89 17.28 1.50
C SER A 45 -5.55 17.05 0.81
N LEU A 46 -5.01 18.07 0.12
CA LEU A 46 -3.72 17.95 -0.56
C LEU A 46 -2.56 17.65 0.41
N TRP A 47 -2.52 18.32 1.56
CA TRP A 47 -1.49 18.09 2.57
C TRP A 47 -1.56 16.69 3.15
N ILE A 48 -2.76 16.18 3.44
CA ILE A 48 -2.97 14.83 3.95
C ILE A 48 -2.59 13.79 2.91
N THR A 49 -3.02 13.94 1.66
CA THR A 49 -2.64 13.02 0.57
C THR A 49 -1.13 12.96 0.37
N ARG A 50 -0.45 14.11 0.35
CA ARG A 50 1.02 14.14 0.22
C ARG A 50 1.72 13.51 1.42
N SER A 51 1.22 13.78 2.63
CA SER A 51 1.78 13.19 3.86
C SER A 51 1.61 11.67 3.86
N ALA A 52 0.46 11.18 3.41
CA ALA A 52 0.24 9.75 3.19
C ALA A 52 1.23 9.19 2.17
N GLY A 53 1.47 9.90 1.06
CA GLY A 53 2.46 9.49 0.05
C GLY A 53 3.88 9.34 0.59
N VAL A 54 4.32 10.29 1.41
CA VAL A 54 5.63 10.18 2.11
C VAL A 54 5.62 8.97 3.06
N GLY A 55 4.55 8.77 3.82
CA GLY A 55 4.39 7.63 4.71
C GLY A 55 4.47 6.28 3.99
N GLU A 56 3.81 6.15 2.83
CA GLU A 56 3.85 4.96 2.00
C GLU A 56 5.27 4.67 1.48
N ILE A 57 6.00 5.68 1.01
CA ILE A 57 7.40 5.51 0.57
C ILE A 57 8.29 5.06 1.74
N VAL A 58 8.20 5.73 2.89
CA VAL A 58 8.98 5.37 4.08
C VAL A 58 8.67 3.94 4.51
N PHE A 59 7.40 3.56 4.52
CA PHE A 59 6.98 2.21 4.89
C PHE A 59 7.49 1.15 3.90
N GLY A 60 7.42 1.42 2.60
CA GLY A 60 8.00 0.56 1.57
C GLY A 60 9.53 0.39 1.71
N CYS A 61 10.25 1.47 2.00
CA CYS A 61 11.69 1.41 2.30
C CYS A 61 11.98 0.60 3.57
N CYS A 62 11.17 0.76 4.63
CA CYS A 62 11.28 -0.03 5.85
C CYS A 62 11.04 -1.52 5.59
N LEU A 63 10.02 -1.88 4.82
CA LEU A 63 9.77 -3.27 4.39
C LEU A 63 10.94 -3.83 3.59
N PHE A 64 11.53 -3.02 2.71
CA PHE A 64 12.70 -3.43 1.94
C PHE A 64 13.91 -3.70 2.85
N ILE A 65 14.27 -2.77 3.74
CA ILE A 65 15.48 -2.86 4.56
C ILE A 65 15.31 -3.91 5.66
N PHE A 66 14.16 -3.91 6.34
CA PHE A 66 13.90 -4.69 7.55
C PHE A 66 13.00 -5.90 7.30
N TYR A 67 12.99 -6.45 6.08
CA TYR A 67 12.12 -7.56 5.66
C TYR A 67 12.16 -8.79 6.57
N LYS A 68 13.26 -9.04 7.31
CA LYS A 68 13.36 -10.16 8.26
C LYS A 68 12.52 -9.97 9.54
N LYS A 69 12.02 -8.76 9.80
CA LYS A 69 11.17 -8.47 10.96
C LYS A 69 9.73 -8.85 10.64
N CYS A 70 9.30 -10.06 11.02
CA CYS A 70 7.96 -10.58 10.71
C CYS A 70 6.82 -9.63 11.09
N TRP A 71 6.96 -8.87 12.18
CA TRP A 71 5.95 -7.89 12.61
C TRP A 71 5.71 -6.79 11.57
N LEU A 72 6.72 -6.36 10.80
CA LEU A 72 6.54 -5.40 9.70
C LEU A 72 5.72 -6.00 8.57
N ILE A 73 5.90 -7.28 8.27
CA ILE A 73 5.13 -7.97 7.23
C ILE A 73 3.66 -8.13 7.67
N TYR A 74 3.42 -8.44 8.94
CA TYR A 74 2.06 -8.46 9.49
C TYR A 74 1.41 -7.08 9.48
N LEU A 75 2.16 -6.03 9.87
CA LEU A 75 1.68 -4.66 9.78
C LEU A 75 1.29 -4.29 8.34
N ASN A 76 2.09 -4.71 7.35
CA ASN A 76 1.76 -4.53 5.94
C ASN A 76 0.43 -5.22 5.56
N ILE A 77 0.22 -6.48 5.98
CA ILE A 77 -1.03 -7.20 5.70
C ILE A 77 -2.22 -6.45 6.30
N ILE A 78 -2.11 -6.03 7.58
CA ILE A 78 -3.16 -5.28 8.27
C ILE A 78 -3.44 -3.95 7.55
N ALA A 79 -2.39 -3.22 7.16
CA ALA A 79 -2.53 -1.95 6.45
C ALA A 79 -3.23 -2.11 5.10
N LEU A 80 -2.93 -3.17 4.34
CA LEU A 80 -3.59 -3.44 3.05
C LEU A 80 -5.08 -3.78 3.22
N PHE A 81 -5.45 -4.54 4.27
CA PHE A 81 -6.85 -4.75 4.61
C PHE A 81 -7.55 -3.45 5.04
N ALA A 82 -6.90 -2.62 5.86
CA ALA A 82 -7.45 -1.35 6.29
C ALA A 82 -7.67 -0.38 5.11
N LEU A 83 -6.71 -0.29 4.18
CA LEU A 83 -6.84 0.50 2.96
C LEU A 83 -7.96 -0.02 2.06
N LEU A 84 -8.09 -1.35 1.91
CA LEU A 84 -9.18 -1.93 1.12
C LEU A 84 -10.55 -1.62 1.74
N LEU A 85 -10.68 -1.73 3.06
CA LEU A 85 -11.90 -1.38 3.78
C LEU A 85 -12.23 0.11 3.63
N PHE A 86 -11.22 0.97 3.75
CA PHE A 86 -11.35 2.41 3.56
C PHE A 86 -11.91 2.76 2.16
N VAL A 87 -11.35 2.17 1.10
CA VAL A 87 -11.88 2.36 -0.27
C VAL A 87 -13.28 1.77 -0.42
N THR A 88 -13.55 0.62 0.19
CA THR A 88 -14.87 -0.03 0.15
C THR A 88 -15.96 0.87 0.74
N ILE A 89 -15.66 1.57 1.84
CA ILE A 89 -16.63 2.45 2.50
C ILE A 89 -16.80 3.76 1.72
N LEU A 90 -15.70 4.39 1.27
CA LEU A 90 -15.78 5.73 0.69
C LEU A 90 -16.05 5.75 -0.82
N TYR A 91 -15.50 4.81 -1.57
CA TYR A 91 -15.56 4.77 -3.05
C TYR A 91 -15.73 3.31 -3.57
N PRO A 92 -16.85 2.63 -3.25
CA PRO A 92 -17.07 1.22 -3.59
C PRO A 92 -17.06 0.95 -5.10
N ILE A 93 -17.36 1.95 -5.94
CA ILE A 93 -17.39 1.79 -7.39
C ILE A 93 -16.03 1.37 -7.96
N VAL A 94 -14.93 1.80 -7.34
CA VAL A 94 -13.56 1.48 -7.78
C VAL A 94 -13.23 -0.02 -7.59
N LEU A 95 -13.99 -0.73 -6.76
CA LEU A 95 -13.78 -2.16 -6.51
C LEU A 95 -14.05 -3.04 -7.75
N ILE A 96 -14.87 -2.55 -8.69
CA ILE A 96 -15.27 -3.31 -9.89
C ILE A 96 -14.63 -2.76 -11.18
N GLU A 97 -13.73 -1.77 -11.08
CA GLU A 97 -12.98 -1.28 -12.23
C GLU A 97 -11.90 -2.29 -12.68
N ALA A 98 -11.44 -2.15 -13.93
CA ALA A 98 -10.50 -3.09 -14.55
C ALA A 98 -9.18 -3.23 -13.78
N PHE A 99 -8.73 -2.17 -13.13
CA PHE A 99 -7.53 -2.13 -12.28
C PHE A 99 -7.91 -1.65 -10.89
N ASN A 100 -8.45 -2.55 -10.07
CA ASN A 100 -9.04 -2.23 -8.77
C ASN A 100 -8.12 -2.54 -7.58
N PRO A 101 -8.38 -1.94 -6.41
CA PRO A 101 -7.63 -2.20 -5.18
C PRO A 101 -7.83 -3.61 -4.61
N VAL A 102 -8.92 -4.32 -4.97
CA VAL A 102 -9.14 -5.70 -4.51
C VAL A 102 -8.03 -6.61 -5.02
N THR A 103 -7.84 -6.63 -6.34
CA THR A 103 -6.82 -7.46 -6.99
C THR A 103 -5.41 -7.03 -6.60
N THR A 104 -5.17 -5.72 -6.52
CA THR A 104 -3.86 -5.17 -6.14
C THR A 104 -3.49 -5.54 -4.70
N ASN A 105 -4.36 -5.27 -3.72
CA ASN A 105 -4.07 -5.53 -2.31
C ASN A 105 -3.96 -7.03 -2.00
N LEU A 106 -4.86 -7.86 -2.55
CA LEU A 106 -4.79 -9.31 -2.35
C LEU A 106 -3.52 -9.93 -2.93
N SER A 107 -3.04 -9.43 -4.07
CA SER A 107 -1.77 -9.88 -4.66
C SER A 107 -0.57 -9.56 -3.75
N VAL A 108 -0.51 -8.36 -3.17
CA VAL A 108 0.56 -7.97 -2.24
C VAL A 108 0.46 -8.75 -0.92
N ILE A 109 -0.76 -9.00 -0.41
CA ILE A 109 -0.99 -9.87 0.75
C ILE A 109 -0.49 -11.29 0.48
N ALA A 110 -0.79 -11.87 -0.70
CA ALA A 110 -0.30 -13.18 -1.08
C ALA A 110 1.23 -13.25 -1.10
N LEU A 111 1.90 -12.25 -1.68
CA LEU A 111 3.37 -12.14 -1.63
C LEU A 111 3.90 -12.01 -0.21
N SER A 112 3.14 -11.37 0.69
CA SER A 112 3.51 -11.22 2.10
C SER A 112 3.51 -12.56 2.82
N PHE A 113 2.54 -13.44 2.53
CA PHE A 113 2.55 -14.82 3.03
C PHE A 113 3.70 -15.64 2.46
N VAL A 114 4.01 -15.50 1.17
CA VAL A 114 5.19 -16.13 0.56
C VAL A 114 6.47 -15.71 1.29
N LEU A 115 6.66 -14.41 1.54
CA LEU A 115 7.81 -13.90 2.27
C LEU A 115 7.87 -14.43 3.71
N LEU A 116 6.74 -14.50 4.41
CA LEU A 116 6.67 -15.05 5.77
C LEU A 116 7.06 -16.53 5.81
N ASN A 117 6.61 -17.34 4.85
CA ASN A 117 6.94 -18.76 4.78
C ASN A 117 8.44 -18.97 4.51
N GLU A 118 9.00 -18.25 3.53
CA GLU A 118 10.43 -18.30 3.22
C GLU A 118 11.33 -17.88 4.41
N LEU A 119 10.84 -16.99 5.29
CA LEU A 119 11.56 -16.58 6.51
C LEU A 119 11.44 -17.60 7.64
N LYS A 120 10.40 -18.46 7.64
CA LYS A 120 10.27 -19.57 8.60
C LYS A 120 11.16 -20.73 8.21
N ASP A 121 11.19 -21.09 6.93
CA ASP A 121 11.98 -22.24 6.43
C ASP A 121 13.50 -22.04 6.54
N LYS A 122 13.94 -20.79 6.75
CA LYS A 122 15.34 -20.42 6.94
C LYS A 122 15.76 -20.25 8.40
N LYS A 123 14.84 -20.41 9.35
CA LYS A 123 15.14 -20.42 10.79
C LYS A 123 15.39 -21.84 11.26
#